data_AF-A0A0G3HF06-F1
#
_entry.id   AF-A0A0G3HF06-F1
#
_cell.length_a   1.000
_cell.length_b   1.000
_cell.length_c   1.000
_cell.angle_alpha   90.00
_cell.angle_beta   90.00
_cell.angle_gamma   90.00
#
_symmetry.space_group_name_H-M   'P 1'
#
loop_
_entity.id
_entity.type
_entity.pdbx_description
1 polymer ?
#
loop_
_entity_poly.entity_id
_entity_poly.type
_entity_poly.pdbx_seq_one_letter_code
_entity_poly.pdbx_strand_id
1 'polypeptide(L)'
;MDLGGVNVMAMRTGAVSGVVVDFRRVGAEVAEAPSSDLHPLGEVAGFEVFATSTGAAQRLLDVRVRTALENFPPEVTAAWMESEWVLAQTQKQTNASHWDAMVAPLALLADAARVLPPRSEVGLRLPLEDLPPTRQMSDRQATADVEVEGAPVGVDAATPGQPTLSVVPDPTPAEEVPPMVRTGEPAELPSRGLPQARGVVEQRSVGADDVDAIADGAPPRRRSDGTWVQRHLDGHSAIFSDAEADKTDDDHEEGK
;
A
#
# COMPACT_ATOMS: atom_id res chain seq x y z
N MET A 1 30.13 -17.88 -11.21
CA MET A 1 30.12 -18.72 -12.43
C MET A 1 30.47 -17.81 -13.60
N ASP A 2 31.30 -18.26 -14.54
CA ASP A 2 31.67 -17.48 -15.73
C ASP A 2 30.72 -17.84 -16.88
N LEU A 3 30.03 -16.85 -17.44
CA LEU A 3 29.19 -16.98 -18.63
C LEU A 3 29.77 -16.09 -19.72
N GLY A 4 30.54 -16.67 -20.65
CA GLY A 4 31.05 -15.93 -21.80
C GLY A 4 32.10 -14.86 -21.47
N GLY A 5 32.89 -15.07 -20.40
CA GLY A 5 33.89 -14.14 -19.90
C GLY A 5 33.35 -13.11 -18.90
N VAL A 6 32.07 -13.22 -18.56
CA VAL A 6 31.33 -12.35 -17.62
C VAL A 6 31.06 -13.14 -16.35
N ASN A 7 31.53 -12.62 -15.21
CA ASN A 7 31.29 -13.27 -13.93
C ASN A 7 29.94 -12.86 -13.36
N VAL A 8 29.14 -13.87 -13.00
CA VAL A 8 27.86 -13.71 -12.32
C VAL A 8 27.92 -14.37 -10.95
N MET A 9 27.47 -13.64 -9.94
CA MET A 9 27.21 -14.13 -8.58
C MET A 9 25.71 -14.17 -8.35
N ALA A 10 25.22 -15.22 -7.70
CA ALA A 10 23.80 -15.39 -7.42
C ALA A 10 23.57 -15.74 -5.95
N MET A 11 22.46 -15.26 -5.39
CA MET A 11 22.02 -15.56 -4.04
C MET A 11 20.51 -15.86 -4.03
N ARG A 12 20.10 -16.83 -3.21
CA ARG A 12 18.68 -17.20 -3.07
C ARG A 12 17.94 -16.21 -2.18
N THR A 13 16.73 -15.84 -2.57
CA THR A 13 15.82 -14.97 -1.79
C THR A 13 15.00 -15.74 -0.76
N GLY A 14 14.73 -17.02 -1.05
CA GLY A 14 13.95 -17.95 -0.21
C GLY A 14 12.50 -18.15 -0.66
N ALA A 15 12.00 -17.38 -1.62
CA ALA A 15 10.68 -17.55 -2.21
C ALA A 15 10.70 -17.18 -3.71
N VAL A 16 9.91 -17.90 -4.51
CA VAL A 16 9.77 -17.60 -5.93
C VAL A 16 8.84 -16.40 -6.11
N SER A 17 9.28 -15.41 -6.87
CA SER A 17 8.47 -14.27 -7.35
C SER A 17 8.24 -14.39 -8.86
N GLY A 18 7.05 -13.97 -9.32
CA GLY A 18 6.78 -13.79 -10.76
C GLY A 18 7.23 -12.44 -11.31
N VAL A 19 7.67 -11.52 -10.43
CA VAL A 19 8.14 -10.18 -10.81
C VAL A 19 9.64 -10.22 -11.04
N VAL A 20 10.07 -9.70 -12.19
CA VAL A 20 11.48 -9.45 -12.50
C VAL A 20 11.77 -7.98 -12.27
N VAL A 21 12.89 -7.69 -11.61
CA VAL A 21 13.43 -6.35 -11.43
C VAL A 21 14.87 -6.35 -11.86
N ASP A 22 15.23 -5.47 -12.79
CA ASP A 22 16.57 -5.36 -13.39
C ASP A 22 17.15 -3.97 -13.07
N PHE A 23 18.37 -3.95 -12.56
CA PHE A 23 19.16 -2.78 -12.24
C PHE A 23 20.37 -2.76 -13.17
N ARG A 24 20.50 -1.72 -14.00
CA ARG A 24 21.60 -1.57 -14.94
C ARG A 24 22.40 -0.32 -14.63
N ARG A 25 23.71 -0.46 -14.43
CA ARG A 25 24.55 0.68 -14.07
C ARG A 25 24.56 1.69 -15.24
N VAL A 26 24.28 2.95 -14.92
CA VAL A 26 24.25 4.04 -15.91
C VAL A 26 25.61 4.15 -16.59
N GLY A 27 25.61 4.23 -17.92
CA GLY A 27 26.82 4.38 -18.73
C GLY A 27 27.70 3.12 -18.84
N ALA A 28 27.31 2.00 -18.24
CA ALA A 28 27.97 0.72 -18.51
C ALA A 28 27.55 0.19 -19.90
N GLU A 29 28.52 -0.31 -20.67
CA GLU A 29 28.22 -1.07 -21.88
C GLU A 29 27.59 -2.41 -21.50
N VAL A 30 26.27 -2.44 -21.37
CA VAL A 30 25.50 -3.67 -21.24
C VAL A 30 25.28 -4.21 -22.65
N ALA A 31 25.71 -5.45 -22.90
CA ALA A 31 25.74 -6.05 -24.23
C ALA A 31 24.35 -6.25 -24.86
N GLU A 32 23.28 -6.26 -24.05
CA GLU A 32 21.93 -6.61 -24.50
C GLU A 32 20.91 -5.56 -24.04
N ALA A 33 20.00 -5.20 -24.95
CA ALA A 33 18.85 -4.35 -24.63
C ALA A 33 17.94 -5.04 -23.58
N PRO A 34 17.21 -4.27 -22.75
CA PRO A 34 16.23 -4.85 -21.85
C PRO A 34 15.17 -5.60 -22.65
N SER A 35 14.64 -6.68 -22.05
CA SER A 35 13.56 -7.44 -22.65
C SER A 35 12.31 -6.56 -22.82
N SER A 36 11.46 -6.90 -23.79
CA SER A 36 10.32 -6.06 -24.18
C SER A 36 9.25 -5.91 -23.09
N ASP A 37 9.22 -6.83 -22.12
CA ASP A 37 8.31 -6.87 -20.99
C ASP A 37 8.82 -6.09 -19.77
N LEU A 38 10.05 -5.57 -19.82
CA LEU A 38 10.61 -4.72 -18.78
C LEU A 38 10.26 -3.25 -19.03
N HIS A 39 9.66 -2.62 -18.03
CA HIS A 39 9.29 -1.20 -18.07
C HIS A 39 10.20 -0.37 -17.17
N PRO A 40 10.66 0.81 -17.63
CA PRO A 40 11.54 1.68 -16.85
C PRO A 40 10.81 2.31 -15.67
N LEU A 41 11.49 2.44 -14.53
CA LEU A 41 11.00 3.13 -13.33
C LEU A 41 11.74 4.44 -13.06
N GLY A 42 13.02 4.52 -13.41
CA GLY A 42 13.89 5.66 -13.11
C GLY A 42 15.30 5.23 -12.73
N GLU A 43 15.99 6.06 -11.97
CA GLU A 43 17.37 5.82 -11.53
C GLU A 43 17.47 5.75 -10.00
N VAL A 44 18.25 4.80 -9.49
CA VAL A 44 18.60 4.66 -8.08
C VAL A 44 20.08 4.34 -7.95
N ALA A 45 20.83 5.17 -7.20
CA ALA A 45 22.24 4.94 -6.89
C ALA A 45 23.14 4.69 -8.11
N GLY A 46 22.90 5.39 -9.23
CA GLY A 46 23.65 5.21 -10.47
C GLY A 46 23.25 3.95 -11.26
N PHE A 47 22.09 3.36 -10.96
CA PHE A 47 21.48 2.27 -11.73
C PHE A 47 20.13 2.70 -12.30
N GLU A 48 19.92 2.48 -13.59
CA GLU A 48 18.60 2.48 -14.22
C GLU A 48 17.82 1.24 -13.77
N VAL A 49 16.57 1.44 -13.38
CA VAL A 49 15.70 0.40 -12.84
C VAL A 49 14.60 0.06 -13.84
N PHE A 50 14.44 -1.23 -14.10
CA PHE A 50 13.38 -1.78 -14.93
C PHE A 50 12.64 -2.89 -14.19
N ALA A 51 11.35 -3.10 -14.49
CA ALA A 51 10.61 -4.22 -13.93
C ALA A 51 9.44 -4.66 -14.81
N THR A 52 9.03 -5.93 -14.67
CA THR A 52 7.80 -6.44 -15.28
C THR A 52 6.54 -5.94 -14.57
N SER A 53 6.65 -5.56 -13.29
CA SER A 53 5.59 -4.93 -12.52
C SER A 53 6.11 -3.69 -11.79
N THR A 54 5.83 -2.52 -12.35
CA THR A 54 6.31 -1.23 -11.83
C THR A 54 5.80 -0.95 -10.41
N GLY A 55 4.55 -1.26 -10.11
CA GLY A 55 3.99 -1.08 -8.78
C GLY A 55 4.62 -1.98 -7.71
N ALA A 56 4.99 -3.22 -8.04
CA ALA A 56 5.71 -4.09 -7.11
C ALA A 56 7.15 -3.60 -6.90
N ALA A 57 7.83 -3.23 -7.98
CA ALA A 57 9.19 -2.68 -7.92
C ALA A 57 9.26 -1.34 -7.16
N GLN A 58 8.30 -0.43 -7.32
CA GLN A 58 8.25 0.82 -6.55
C GLN A 58 8.19 0.58 -5.04
N ARG A 59 7.46 -0.46 -4.59
CA ARG A 59 7.40 -0.82 -3.15
C ARG A 59 8.67 -1.48 -2.65
N LEU A 60 9.38 -2.18 -3.54
CA LEU A 60 10.68 -2.78 -3.25
C LEU A 60 11.77 -1.70 -3.07
N LEU A 61 11.73 -0.59 -3.81
CA LEU A 61 12.73 0.48 -3.79
C LEU A 61 12.75 1.26 -2.45
N ASP A 62 13.21 0.60 -1.39
CA ASP A 62 13.40 1.14 -0.06
C ASP A 62 14.87 1.51 0.21
N VAL A 63 15.17 1.87 1.46
CA VAL A 63 16.53 2.20 1.90
C VAL A 63 17.50 1.02 1.74
N ARG A 64 17.06 -0.23 1.90
CA ARG A 64 17.93 -1.41 1.81
C ARG A 64 18.40 -1.62 0.38
N VAL A 65 17.50 -1.49 -0.60
CA VAL A 65 17.86 -1.59 -2.03
C VAL A 65 18.82 -0.47 -2.40
N ARG A 66 18.51 0.77 -2.02
CA ARG A 66 19.42 1.91 -2.26
C ARG A 66 20.80 1.64 -1.66
N THR A 67 20.88 1.26 -0.39
CA THR A 67 22.14 0.97 0.29
C THR A 67 22.88 -0.21 -0.36
N ALA A 68 22.19 -1.25 -0.82
CA ALA A 68 22.81 -2.34 -1.55
C ALA A 68 23.45 -1.86 -2.86
N LEU A 69 22.71 -1.06 -3.63
CA LEU A 69 23.19 -0.50 -4.90
C LEU A 69 24.36 0.47 -4.73
N GLU A 70 24.33 1.33 -3.71
CA GLU A 70 25.42 2.25 -3.37
C GLU A 70 26.72 1.53 -2.98
N ASN A 71 26.60 0.36 -2.34
CA ASN A 71 27.75 -0.44 -1.89
C ASN A 71 28.23 -1.45 -2.94
N PHE A 72 27.55 -1.60 -4.08
CA PHE A 72 28.06 -2.48 -5.13
C PHE A 72 29.36 -1.93 -5.71
N PRO A 73 30.39 -2.79 -5.88
CA PRO A 73 31.62 -2.40 -6.56
C PRO A 73 31.35 -1.83 -7.96
N PRO A 74 32.19 -0.90 -8.46
CA PRO A 74 32.01 -0.29 -9.78
C PRO A 74 32.08 -1.31 -10.92
N GLU A 75 32.68 -2.48 -10.69
CA GLU A 75 32.76 -3.58 -11.65
C GLU A 75 31.39 -4.23 -11.90
N VAL A 76 30.41 -4.06 -11.00
CA VAL A 76 29.05 -4.59 -11.18
C VAL A 76 28.32 -3.74 -12.21
N THR A 77 28.02 -4.31 -13.37
CA THR A 77 27.33 -3.61 -14.47
C THR A 77 25.82 -3.78 -14.43
N ALA A 78 25.36 -4.91 -13.88
CA ALA A 78 23.94 -5.17 -13.74
C ALA A 78 23.67 -6.04 -12.50
N ALA A 79 22.49 -5.89 -11.92
CA ALA A 79 21.96 -6.80 -10.91
C ALA A 79 20.47 -6.99 -11.17
N TRP A 80 19.95 -8.19 -11.03
CA TRP A 80 18.52 -8.42 -11.24
C TRP A 80 18.00 -9.48 -10.30
N MET A 81 16.69 -9.47 -10.13
CA MET A 81 15.98 -10.45 -9.34
C MET A 81 15.00 -11.17 -10.26
N GLU A 82 15.07 -12.48 -10.27
CA GLU A 82 14.21 -13.31 -11.11
C GLU A 82 13.92 -14.62 -10.39
N SER A 83 12.66 -15.04 -10.39
CA SER A 83 12.20 -16.24 -9.69
C SER A 83 12.60 -16.21 -8.20
N GLU A 84 13.50 -17.09 -7.76
CA GLU A 84 13.99 -17.18 -6.37
C GLU A 84 15.44 -16.69 -6.19
N TRP A 85 15.96 -15.96 -7.17
CA TRP A 85 17.36 -15.56 -7.25
C TRP A 85 17.51 -14.05 -7.36
N VAL A 86 18.55 -13.54 -6.70
CA VAL A 86 19.16 -12.25 -7.02
C VAL A 86 20.52 -12.53 -7.63
N LEU A 87 20.81 -11.88 -8.74
CA LEU A 87 22.03 -12.03 -9.49
C LEU A 87 22.73 -10.67 -9.59
N ALA A 88 24.06 -10.68 -9.53
CA ALA A 88 24.90 -9.55 -9.85
C ALA A 88 25.92 -9.98 -10.90
N GLN A 89 25.99 -9.21 -11.97
CA GLN A 89 26.88 -9.38 -13.09
C GLN A 89 27.98 -8.32 -13.05
N THR A 90 29.20 -8.76 -13.31
CA THR A 90 30.38 -7.88 -13.40
C THR A 90 30.87 -7.69 -14.83
N GLN A 91 31.77 -6.74 -15.04
CA GLN A 91 32.49 -6.59 -16.31
C GLN A 91 33.32 -7.84 -16.65
N LYS A 92 33.67 -7.97 -17.93
CA LYS A 92 34.53 -9.06 -18.40
C LYS A 92 35.87 -9.04 -17.66
N GLN A 93 36.37 -10.23 -17.31
CA GLN A 93 37.69 -10.42 -16.65
C GLN A 93 37.83 -9.82 -15.25
N THR A 94 36.73 -9.63 -14.52
CA THR A 94 36.80 -9.19 -13.10
C THR A 94 37.52 -10.24 -12.23
N ASN A 95 38.46 -9.78 -11.39
CA ASN A 95 39.25 -10.63 -10.51
C ASN A 95 38.44 -11.18 -9.31
N ALA A 96 39.00 -12.18 -8.61
CA ALA A 96 38.35 -12.81 -7.46
C ALA A 96 38.24 -11.91 -6.21
N SER A 97 39.14 -10.94 -6.02
CA SER A 97 39.12 -10.05 -4.84
C SER A 97 37.89 -9.15 -4.80
N HIS A 98 37.29 -8.83 -5.94
CA HIS A 98 36.04 -8.05 -5.98
C HIS A 98 34.81 -8.88 -5.59
N TRP A 99 34.90 -10.22 -5.57
CA TRP A 99 33.76 -11.07 -5.25
C TRP A 99 33.36 -10.97 -3.79
N ASP A 100 34.34 -10.92 -2.88
CA ASP A 100 34.07 -10.77 -1.44
C ASP A 100 33.34 -9.45 -1.14
N ALA A 101 33.68 -8.38 -1.86
CA ALA A 101 33.02 -7.08 -1.73
C ALA A 101 31.56 -7.09 -2.22
N MET A 102 31.17 -8.03 -3.11
CA MET A 102 29.78 -8.16 -3.58
C MET A 102 28.89 -8.92 -2.60
N VAL A 103 29.44 -9.75 -1.71
CA VAL A 103 28.65 -10.65 -0.84
C VAL A 103 27.65 -9.87 0.01
N ALA A 104 28.12 -8.82 0.69
CA ALA A 104 27.30 -8.01 1.58
C ALA A 104 26.17 -7.25 0.85
N PRO A 105 26.41 -6.47 -0.22
CA PRO A 105 25.34 -5.80 -0.96
C PRO A 105 24.39 -6.80 -1.64
N LEU A 106 24.89 -7.92 -2.15
CA LEU A 106 24.03 -8.95 -2.76
C LEU A 106 23.12 -9.62 -1.72
N ALA A 107 23.60 -9.85 -0.50
CA ALA A 107 22.79 -10.36 0.60
C ALA A 107 21.70 -9.38 1.04
N LEU A 108 22.03 -8.09 1.13
CA LEU A 108 21.05 -7.06 1.44
C LEU A 108 19.96 -6.96 0.35
N LEU A 109 20.36 -7.09 -0.92
CA LEU A 109 19.41 -7.11 -2.05
C LEU A 109 18.54 -8.37 -2.03
N ALA A 110 19.10 -9.53 -1.71
CA ALA A 110 18.35 -10.78 -1.57
C ALA A 110 17.34 -10.75 -0.40
N ASP A 111 17.67 -10.10 0.71
CA ASP A 111 16.72 -9.86 1.81
C ASP A 111 15.62 -8.89 1.40
N ALA A 112 15.97 -7.79 0.72
CA ALA A 112 14.98 -6.83 0.22
C ALA A 112 14.01 -7.47 -0.79
N ALA A 113 14.48 -8.39 -1.63
CA ALA A 113 13.69 -9.11 -2.62
C ALA A 113 12.50 -9.89 -2.02
N ARG A 114 12.52 -10.21 -0.72
CA ARG A 114 11.40 -10.88 -0.03
C ARG A 114 10.12 -10.04 0.05
N VAL A 115 10.21 -8.74 -0.26
CA VAL A 115 9.05 -7.85 -0.38
C VAL A 115 8.29 -8.07 -1.69
N LEU A 116 8.92 -8.70 -2.69
CA LEU A 116 8.24 -9.03 -3.93
C LEU A 116 7.09 -10.01 -3.69
N PRO A 117 5.97 -9.86 -4.42
CA PRO A 117 4.84 -10.76 -4.25
C PRO A 117 5.26 -12.19 -4.60
N PRO A 118 5.04 -13.17 -3.70
CA PRO A 118 5.33 -14.55 -4.01
C PRO A 118 4.46 -15.00 -5.19
N ARG A 119 5.03 -15.86 -6.03
CA ARG A 119 4.32 -16.53 -7.13
C ARG A 119 3.28 -17.45 -6.50
N SER A 120 2.11 -16.89 -6.22
CA SER A 120 1.05 -17.55 -5.47
C SER A 120 0.47 -18.66 -6.32
N GLU A 121 0.42 -19.89 -5.81
CA GLU A 121 -0.59 -20.87 -6.26
C GLU A 121 -1.96 -20.60 -5.61
N VAL A 122 -1.98 -19.84 -4.52
CA VAL A 122 -3.18 -19.44 -3.80
C VAL A 122 -3.28 -17.93 -3.85
N GLY A 123 -3.88 -17.41 -4.93
CA GLY A 123 -4.42 -16.07 -4.88
C GLY A 123 -5.38 -16.02 -3.70
N LEU A 124 -5.13 -15.14 -2.72
CA LEU A 124 -6.08 -14.86 -1.65
C LEU A 124 -7.35 -14.30 -2.31
N ARG A 125 -8.23 -15.17 -2.78
CA ARG A 125 -9.51 -14.81 -3.35
C ARG A 125 -10.36 -14.36 -2.19
N LEU A 126 -10.36 -13.06 -1.96
CA LEU A 126 -11.35 -12.40 -1.12
C LEU A 126 -12.69 -12.57 -1.85
N PRO A 127 -13.65 -13.35 -1.31
CA PRO A 127 -14.97 -13.46 -1.91
C PRO A 127 -15.71 -12.14 -1.63
N LEU A 128 -15.43 -11.13 -2.45
CA LEU A 128 -15.96 -9.78 -2.27
C LEU A 128 -17.49 -9.76 -2.39
N GLU A 129 -18.04 -10.75 -3.12
CA GLU A 129 -19.46 -11.05 -3.22
C GLU A 129 -20.10 -11.55 -1.91
N ASP A 130 -19.33 -12.21 -1.05
CA ASP A 130 -19.82 -12.73 0.25
C ASP A 130 -19.61 -11.72 1.39
N LEU A 131 -18.86 -10.63 1.14
CA LEU A 131 -18.61 -9.58 2.12
C LEU A 131 -19.74 -8.55 2.05
N PRO A 132 -20.50 -8.34 3.15
CA PRO A 132 -21.54 -7.32 3.16
C PRO A 132 -20.92 -5.93 2.93
N PRO A 133 -21.57 -5.05 2.15
CA PRO A 133 -21.02 -3.74 1.85
C PRO A 133 -20.82 -2.94 3.13
N THR A 134 -19.63 -2.33 3.28
CA THR A 134 -19.29 -1.52 4.47
C THR A 134 -20.10 -0.22 4.57
N ARG A 135 -20.84 0.14 3.52
CA ARG A 135 -21.88 1.17 3.48
C ARG A 135 -23.06 0.71 2.64
N GLN A 136 -24.28 0.92 3.12
CA GLN A 136 -25.46 0.81 2.26
C GLN A 136 -25.49 2.00 1.30
N MET A 137 -25.32 1.73 0.01
CA MET A 137 -25.61 2.69 -1.05
C MET A 137 -27.08 2.51 -1.43
N SER A 138 -27.86 3.59 -1.49
CA SER A 138 -29.21 3.53 -2.03
C SER A 138 -29.14 3.16 -3.52
N ASP A 139 -30.05 2.31 -4.01
CA ASP A 139 -30.14 1.92 -5.43
C ASP A 139 -30.28 3.11 -6.41
N ARG A 140 -30.52 4.32 -5.88
CA ARG A 140 -30.76 5.54 -6.63
C ARG A 140 -29.59 5.99 -7.52
N GLN A 141 -28.36 5.50 -7.31
CA GLN A 141 -27.21 5.91 -8.11
C GLN A 141 -26.77 4.89 -9.18
N ALA A 142 -27.40 3.72 -9.29
CA ALA A 142 -26.97 2.65 -10.19
C ALA A 142 -27.57 2.72 -11.61
N THR A 143 -28.60 3.54 -11.84
CA THR A 143 -29.26 3.67 -13.16
C THR A 143 -29.27 5.14 -13.61
N ALA A 144 -28.13 5.64 -14.06
CA ALA A 144 -28.07 6.79 -14.95
C ALA A 144 -27.76 6.28 -16.37
N ASP A 145 -28.66 5.46 -16.90
CA ASP A 145 -28.72 5.15 -18.32
C ASP A 145 -29.27 6.38 -19.04
N VAL A 146 -28.42 7.00 -19.85
CA VAL A 146 -28.78 8.13 -20.71
C VAL A 146 -29.56 7.57 -21.91
N GLU A 147 -30.88 7.70 -21.90
CA GLU A 147 -31.71 7.53 -23.10
C GLU A 147 -31.50 8.74 -24.03
N VAL A 148 -30.94 8.49 -25.22
CA VAL A 148 -30.85 9.46 -26.32
C VAL A 148 -31.77 8.98 -27.44
N GLU A 149 -32.91 9.65 -27.65
CA GLU A 149 -33.67 9.58 -28.90
C GLU A 149 -33.95 10.98 -29.47
N GLY A 150 -33.37 11.24 -30.66
CA GLY A 150 -33.95 11.93 -31.83
C GLY A 150 -34.60 13.32 -31.70
N ALA A 151 -33.85 14.36 -32.08
CA ALA A 151 -34.27 15.76 -32.29
C ALA A 151 -34.95 15.98 -33.68
N PRO A 152 -35.47 17.19 -34.11
CA PRO A 152 -34.65 18.42 -34.15
C PRO A 152 -35.33 19.83 -34.11
N VAL A 153 -34.43 20.84 -33.91
CA VAL A 153 -34.46 22.29 -34.23
C VAL A 153 -35.30 23.21 -33.33
N GLY A 154 -34.83 24.34 -32.78
CA GLY A 154 -33.60 25.15 -32.78
C GLY A 154 -33.75 26.15 -31.60
N VAL A 155 -32.75 26.83 -31.03
CA VAL A 155 -31.65 27.65 -31.57
C VAL A 155 -30.70 27.98 -30.41
N ASP A 156 -29.42 28.18 -30.75
CA ASP A 156 -28.36 28.92 -30.04
C ASP A 156 -27.78 28.41 -28.69
N ALA A 157 -26.57 27.85 -28.84
CA ALA A 157 -25.35 28.14 -28.06
C ALA A 157 -25.32 27.95 -26.53
N ALA A 158 -24.75 26.83 -26.07
CA ALA A 158 -23.58 26.76 -25.16
C ALA A 158 -23.26 25.29 -24.81
N THR A 159 -21.98 24.93 -24.90
CA THR A 159 -21.43 23.58 -24.66
C THR A 159 -21.62 23.10 -23.21
N PRO A 160 -22.25 21.93 -22.97
CA PRO A 160 -22.23 21.24 -21.68
C PRO A 160 -21.12 20.18 -21.64
N GLY A 161 -20.30 20.14 -20.59
CA GLY A 161 -19.37 19.02 -20.35
C GLY A 161 -18.12 19.32 -19.51
N GLN A 162 -17.84 20.57 -19.16
CA GLN A 162 -16.87 20.84 -18.08
C GLN A 162 -17.52 20.47 -16.74
N PRO A 163 -16.85 19.68 -15.86
CA PRO A 163 -17.31 19.49 -14.50
C PRO A 163 -17.28 20.86 -13.82
N THR A 164 -18.45 21.42 -13.54
CA THR A 164 -18.56 22.65 -12.77
C THR A 164 -18.16 22.31 -11.34
N LEU A 165 -16.89 22.54 -11.00
CA LEU A 165 -16.46 22.65 -9.61
C LEU A 165 -17.33 23.75 -8.99
N SER A 166 -18.25 23.35 -8.10
CA SER A 166 -18.86 24.31 -7.20
C SER A 166 -17.74 24.79 -6.28
N VAL A 167 -17.15 25.93 -6.63
CA VAL A 167 -16.25 26.66 -5.75
C VAL A 167 -17.10 27.09 -4.57
N VAL A 168 -17.01 26.35 -3.48
CA VAL A 168 -17.41 26.85 -2.17
C VAL A 168 -16.66 28.17 -2.00
N PRO A 169 -17.36 29.31 -1.83
CA PRO A 169 -16.69 30.58 -1.64
C PRO A 169 -15.75 30.47 -0.44
N ASP A 170 -14.51 30.90 -0.66
CA ASP A 170 -13.45 30.99 0.34
C ASP A 170 -14.02 31.65 1.61
N PRO A 171 -13.95 31.02 2.80
CA PRO A 171 -14.40 31.68 4.00
C PRO A 171 -13.54 32.92 4.22
N THR A 172 -14.20 34.08 4.25
CA THR A 172 -13.64 35.38 4.62
C THR A 172 -12.64 35.27 5.79
N PRO A 173 -11.43 35.85 5.70
CA PRO A 173 -10.44 35.73 6.76
C PRO A 173 -10.77 36.72 7.87
N ALA A 174 -11.69 36.36 8.77
CA ALA A 174 -11.93 37.08 10.02
C ALA A 174 -12.75 36.25 11.02
N GLU A 175 -12.38 34.99 11.24
CA GLU A 175 -12.64 34.38 12.54
C GLU A 175 -11.37 34.54 13.38
N GLU A 176 -11.50 35.33 14.43
CA GLU A 176 -10.49 35.57 15.45
C GLU A 176 -10.16 34.24 16.13
N VAL A 177 -9.19 33.51 15.56
CA VAL A 177 -8.68 32.28 16.16
C VAL A 177 -8.14 32.67 17.54
N PRO A 178 -8.71 32.17 18.65
CA PRO A 178 -8.22 32.53 19.97
C PRO A 178 -6.73 32.18 20.05
N PRO A 179 -5.90 33.05 20.65
CA PRO A 179 -4.45 32.85 20.66
C PRO A 179 -4.15 31.49 21.30
N MET A 180 -3.57 30.60 20.50
CA MET A 180 -3.19 29.27 20.93
C MET A 180 -2.01 29.40 21.88
N VAL A 181 -2.29 29.54 23.18
CA VAL A 181 -1.27 29.55 24.24
C VAL A 181 -0.71 28.14 24.34
N ARG A 182 0.48 27.94 23.77
CA ARG A 182 1.25 26.72 24.01
C ARG A 182 1.76 26.76 25.44
N THR A 183 1.18 25.95 26.33
CA THR A 183 1.75 25.68 27.65
C THR A 183 3.18 25.16 27.43
N GLY A 184 4.18 25.97 27.78
CA GLY A 184 5.60 25.69 27.51
C GLY A 184 6.21 24.60 28.39
N GLU A 185 5.47 24.13 29.40
CA GLU A 185 5.89 23.04 30.26
C GLU A 185 5.40 21.71 29.65
N PRO A 186 6.31 20.78 29.32
CA PRO A 186 5.93 19.47 28.80
C PRO A 186 5.02 18.77 29.81
N ALA A 187 3.79 18.43 29.41
CA ALA A 187 2.90 17.67 30.27
C ALA A 187 3.54 16.31 30.62
N GLU A 188 3.67 16.01 31.91
CA GLU A 188 4.20 14.72 32.37
C GLU A 188 3.25 13.60 31.94
N LEU A 189 3.69 12.81 30.96
CA LEU A 189 2.97 11.63 30.51
C LEU A 189 3.21 10.49 31.50
N PRO A 190 2.16 9.77 31.93
CA PRO A 190 2.34 8.57 32.73
C PRO A 190 3.19 7.57 31.96
N SER A 191 4.35 7.22 32.50
CA SER A 191 5.25 6.25 31.87
C SER A 191 4.67 4.84 32.00
N ARG A 192 4.57 4.13 30.87
CA ARG A 192 4.18 2.72 30.84
C ARG A 192 5.36 1.86 31.31
N GLY A 193 5.51 1.72 32.62
CA GLY A 193 6.18 0.57 33.23
C GLY A 193 7.59 0.82 33.77
N LEU A 194 7.74 0.60 35.07
CA LEU A 194 9.04 0.32 35.68
C LEU A 194 9.37 -1.16 35.43
N PRO A 195 10.57 -1.50 34.92
CA PRO A 195 10.99 -2.90 34.79
C PRO A 195 11.10 -3.51 36.18
N GLN A 196 10.12 -4.34 36.56
CA GLN A 196 10.14 -5.11 37.79
C GLN A 196 10.62 -6.53 37.48
N ALA A 197 11.88 -6.83 37.81
CA ALA A 197 12.40 -8.18 37.70
C ALA A 197 11.77 -9.08 38.79
N ARG A 198 10.94 -10.05 38.40
CA ARG A 198 10.26 -10.98 39.32
C ARG A 198 11.07 -12.26 39.62
N GLY A 199 12.40 -12.16 39.61
CA GLY A 199 13.29 -13.28 39.93
C GLY A 199 13.46 -14.30 38.79
N VAL A 200 14.17 -15.37 39.09
CA VAL A 200 14.53 -16.44 38.15
C VAL A 200 13.34 -17.37 37.95
N VAL A 201 12.91 -17.54 36.70
CA VAL A 201 11.84 -18.47 36.33
C VAL A 201 12.47 -19.81 35.93
N GLU A 202 12.02 -20.89 36.57
CA GLU A 202 12.39 -22.26 36.20
C GLU A 202 11.94 -22.57 34.78
N GLN A 203 12.84 -23.15 33.97
CA GLN A 203 12.53 -23.51 32.59
C GLN A 203 11.62 -24.73 32.57
N ARG A 204 10.33 -24.50 32.32
CA ARG A 204 9.37 -25.55 31.94
C ARG A 204 9.26 -25.61 30.43
N SER A 205 9.19 -26.82 29.87
CA SER A 205 8.81 -27.04 28.48
C SER A 205 7.38 -26.55 28.26
N VAL A 206 7.24 -25.39 27.62
CA VAL A 206 5.96 -24.86 27.13
C VAL A 206 5.89 -25.22 25.64
N GLY A 207 4.88 -25.98 25.23
CA GLY A 207 4.68 -26.32 23.81
C GLY A 207 4.39 -27.79 23.50
N ALA A 208 3.89 -28.58 24.46
CA ALA A 208 3.37 -29.93 24.18
C ALA A 208 1.84 -29.96 24.03
N ASP A 209 1.21 -28.80 23.93
CA ASP A 209 -0.20 -28.71 23.55
C ASP A 209 -0.22 -28.69 22.02
N ASP A 210 -0.73 -29.75 21.40
CA ASP A 210 -0.99 -29.81 19.97
C ASP A 210 -2.08 -28.77 19.64
N VAL A 211 -1.65 -27.56 19.29
CA VAL A 211 -2.48 -26.54 18.66
C VAL A 211 -2.43 -26.75 17.17
N ASP A 212 -3.60 -26.90 16.55
CA ASP A 212 -3.73 -26.96 15.09
C ASP A 212 -3.01 -25.78 14.44
N ALA A 213 -2.34 -26.04 13.31
CA ALA A 213 -1.60 -25.01 12.61
C ALA A 213 -2.56 -23.95 12.07
N ILE A 214 -2.33 -22.69 12.47
CA ILE A 214 -3.08 -21.52 11.99
C ILE A 214 -2.99 -21.38 10.45
N ALA A 215 -1.99 -22.01 9.83
CA ALA A 215 -1.69 -21.96 8.40
C ALA A 215 -2.48 -22.94 7.52
N ASP A 216 -3.25 -23.87 8.08
CA ASP A 216 -3.97 -24.88 7.28
C ASP A 216 -5.14 -24.30 6.46
N GLY A 217 -5.42 -23.00 6.59
CA GLY A 217 -6.27 -22.26 5.66
C GLY A 217 -7.73 -22.73 5.59
N ALA A 218 -8.11 -23.73 6.38
CA ALA A 218 -9.50 -24.11 6.57
C ALA A 218 -10.19 -22.91 7.23
N PRO A 219 -11.08 -22.20 6.51
CA PRO A 219 -11.79 -21.10 7.13
C PRO A 219 -12.55 -21.69 8.32
N PRO A 220 -12.48 -21.08 9.53
CA PRO A 220 -13.45 -21.44 10.55
C PRO A 220 -14.82 -21.29 9.89
N ARG A 221 -15.70 -22.27 10.06
CA ARG A 221 -17.10 -22.17 9.64
C ARG A 221 -17.73 -21.02 10.41
N ARG A 222 -17.56 -19.79 9.91
CA ARG A 222 -18.18 -18.59 10.46
C ARG A 222 -19.65 -18.70 10.13
N ARG A 223 -20.42 -19.21 11.09
CA ARG A 223 -21.80 -18.76 11.20
C ARG A 223 -21.75 -17.25 11.47
N SER A 224 -22.69 -16.51 10.94
CA SER A 224 -22.77 -15.07 11.18
C SER A 224 -23.02 -14.85 12.68
N ASP A 225 -21.97 -14.63 13.46
CA ASP A 225 -22.05 -14.64 14.93
C ASP A 225 -22.67 -13.37 15.55
N GLY A 226 -23.35 -12.53 14.77
CA GLY A 226 -24.05 -11.35 15.29
C GLY A 226 -23.15 -10.33 16.02
N THR A 227 -21.83 -10.49 15.98
CA THR A 227 -20.84 -9.66 16.67
C THR A 227 -20.65 -8.28 16.02
N TRP A 228 -21.27 -8.05 14.88
CA TRP A 228 -21.19 -6.80 14.12
C TRP A 228 -22.56 -6.14 14.11
N VAL A 229 -22.67 -5.02 14.81
CA VAL A 229 -23.87 -4.18 14.80
C VAL A 229 -23.80 -3.25 13.59
N GLN A 230 -24.73 -3.42 12.65
CA GLN A 230 -24.85 -2.57 11.48
C GLN A 230 -25.47 -1.22 11.90
N ARG A 231 -24.79 -0.11 11.59
CA ARG A 231 -25.35 1.23 11.86
C ARG A 231 -26.36 1.56 10.77
N HIS A 232 -27.62 1.74 11.16
CA HIS A 232 -28.66 2.27 10.31
C HIS A 232 -28.41 3.77 10.10
N LEU A 233 -28.20 4.16 8.84
CA LEU A 233 -27.95 5.54 8.39
C LEU A 233 -29.14 6.09 7.58
N ASP A 234 -30.30 5.45 7.71
CA ASP A 234 -31.60 5.83 7.12
C ASP A 234 -32.14 7.17 7.62
N GLY A 235 -31.43 7.83 8.53
CA GLY A 235 -31.34 9.28 8.48
C GLY A 235 -32.40 10.02 9.25
N HIS A 236 -32.75 9.60 10.46
CA HIS A 236 -33.43 10.45 11.44
C HIS A 236 -32.81 10.23 12.83
N SER A 237 -31.99 11.17 13.30
CA SER A 237 -31.55 11.16 14.70
C SER A 237 -32.62 11.80 15.58
N ALA A 238 -33.19 11.04 16.51
CA ALA A 238 -34.19 11.51 17.49
C ALA A 238 -33.67 12.59 18.46
N ILE A 239 -32.37 12.93 18.38
CA ILE A 239 -31.74 13.99 19.19
C ILE A 239 -32.16 15.40 18.71
N PHE A 240 -32.66 15.54 17.48
CA PHE A 240 -33.01 16.84 16.88
C PHE A 240 -34.51 17.02 16.60
N SER A 241 -35.39 16.19 17.18
CA SER A 241 -36.85 16.26 16.95
C SER A 241 -37.58 17.32 17.79
N ASP A 242 -36.86 18.15 18.56
CA ASP A 242 -37.46 19.08 19.53
C ASP A 242 -37.88 20.43 18.91
N ALA A 243 -37.78 20.59 17.58
CA ALA A 243 -38.07 21.86 16.89
C ALA A 243 -39.48 21.97 16.28
N GLU A 244 -40.30 20.90 16.29
CA GLU A 244 -41.66 20.92 15.70
C GLU A 244 -42.80 21.12 16.71
N ALA A 245 -42.52 21.16 18.02
CA ALA A 245 -43.57 21.28 19.05
C ALA A 245 -43.99 22.72 19.40
N ASP A 246 -43.33 23.76 18.85
CA ASP A 246 -43.57 25.16 19.24
C ASP A 246 -44.31 25.97 18.16
N LYS A 247 -45.42 25.44 17.64
CA LYS A 247 -46.38 26.19 16.81
C LYS A 247 -47.82 25.70 17.00
N THR A 248 -48.35 25.75 18.21
CA THR A 248 -49.79 25.85 18.44
C THR A 248 -50.02 26.19 19.91
N ASP A 249 -50.11 27.48 20.22
CA ASP A 249 -51.01 28.02 21.24
C ASP A 249 -50.94 29.55 21.18
N ASP A 250 -51.71 30.12 20.25
CA ASP A 250 -52.21 31.48 20.42
C ASP A 250 -53.57 31.57 19.70
N ASP A 251 -54.64 31.39 20.47
CA ASP A 251 -55.96 31.98 20.21
C ASP A 251 -56.82 31.79 21.47
N HIS A 252 -56.65 32.73 22.41
CA HIS A 252 -57.56 32.96 23.53
C HIS A 252 -58.65 33.96 23.14
N GLU A 253 -59.90 33.59 23.44
CA GLU A 253 -61.08 34.42 23.76
C GLU A 253 -61.71 35.37 22.71
N GLU A 254 -62.96 35.06 22.33
CA GLU A 254 -64.20 35.82 22.61
C GLU A 254 -65.37 34.93 22.10
N GLY A 255 -66.51 34.71 22.73
CA GLY A 255 -67.29 35.58 23.59
C GLY A 255 -68.74 35.56 23.11
N LYS A 256 -69.52 34.60 23.66
CA LYS A 256 -71.00 34.57 23.78
C LYS A 256 -71.89 34.46 22.53
#